data_AF-Q8MX84-F1
#
_entry.id   AF-Q8MX84-F1
#
_cell.length_a   1.000
_cell.length_b   1.000
_cell.length_c   1.000
_cell.angle_alpha   90.00
_cell.angle_beta   90.00
_cell.angle_gamma   90.00
#
_symmetry.space_group_name_H-M   'P 1'
#
loop_
_entity.id
_entity.type
_entity.pdbx_description
1 polymer ?
#
loop_
_entity_poly.entity_id
_entity_poly.type
_entity_poly.pdbx_seq_one_letter_code
_entity_poly.pdbx_strand_id
1 'polypeptide(L)'
;MKKPSHAIADCNEAISLNPDVAQPYKWRGFANKMIGNWENAYLDLQASLKLDYTDDAYEAVKEVEPKHKRIFEHNMKYMHKRQEKLDREKRERIRKAREERERAEKETEKPDFEMPNNGNISRHG
;
A
#
# COMPACT_ATOMS: atom_id res chain seq x y z
N MET A 1 -27.46 0.30 25.74
CA MET A 1 -26.96 1.03 24.55
C MET A 1 -26.54 0.01 23.50
N LYS A 2 -27.17 -0.01 22.32
CA LYS A 2 -26.74 -0.87 21.21
C LYS A 2 -25.35 -0.40 20.76
N LYS A 3 -24.36 -1.30 20.77
CA LYS A 3 -22.96 -0.97 20.46
C LYS A 3 -22.82 -0.75 18.95
N PRO A 4 -22.20 0.34 18.48
CA PRO A 4 -22.00 0.58 17.04
C PRO A 4 -21.30 -0.58 16.32
N SER A 5 -20.47 -1.35 17.03
CA SER A 5 -19.80 -2.54 16.48
C SER A 5 -20.75 -3.66 16.04
N HIS A 6 -21.87 -3.86 16.76
CA HIS A 6 -22.85 -4.88 16.38
C HIS A 6 -23.64 -4.43 15.16
N ALA A 7 -24.03 -3.15 15.11
CA ALA A 7 -24.72 -2.58 13.96
C ALA A 7 -23.88 -2.70 12.66
N ILE A 8 -22.56 -2.51 12.75
CA ILE A 8 -21.66 -2.70 11.61
C ILE A 8 -21.66 -4.15 11.13
N ALA A 9 -21.62 -5.12 12.05
CA ALA A 9 -21.64 -6.54 11.70
C ALA A 9 -22.96 -6.93 11.02
N ASP A 10 -24.10 -6.56 11.60
CA ASP A 10 -25.43 -6.82 11.03
C ASP A 10 -25.56 -6.20 9.63
N CYS A 11 -25.06 -4.97 9.45
CA CYS A 11 -25.08 -4.31 8.14
C CYS A 11 -24.16 -4.99 7.13
N ASN A 12 -23.01 -5.54 7.55
CA ASN A 12 -22.12 -6.28 6.65
C ASN A 12 -22.79 -7.55 6.12
N GLU A 13 -23.50 -8.28 6.98
CA GLU A 13 -24.28 -9.45 6.57
C GLU A 13 -25.41 -9.04 5.61
N ALA A 14 -26.16 -7.99 5.93
CA ALA A 14 -27.23 -7.48 5.07
C ALA A 14 -26.73 -7.03 3.69
N ILE A 15 -25.58 -6.35 3.62
CA ILE A 15 -24.93 -5.96 2.36
C ILE A 15 -24.46 -7.19 1.58
N SER A 16 -23.95 -8.21 2.26
CA SER A 16 -23.50 -9.44 1.61
C SER A 16 -24.67 -10.25 1.03
N LEU A 17 -25.84 -10.17 1.67
CA LEU A 17 -27.07 -10.80 1.21
C LEU A 17 -27.71 -10.03 0.05
N ASN A 18 -27.74 -8.69 0.13
CA ASN A 18 -28.26 -7.85 -0.93
C ASN A 18 -27.53 -6.49 -0.98
N PRO A 19 -26.59 -6.29 -1.93
CA PRO A 19 -25.81 -5.06 -2.03
C PRO A 19 -26.58 -3.89 -2.67
N ASP A 20 -27.78 -4.12 -3.19
CA ASP A 20 -28.57 -3.08 -3.86
C ASP A 20 -29.55 -2.36 -2.91
N VAL A 21 -29.52 -2.69 -1.62
CA VAL A 21 -30.36 -2.05 -0.60
C VAL A 21 -29.59 -0.90 0.05
N ALA A 22 -30.14 0.32 -0.01
CA ALA A 22 -29.52 1.50 0.58
C ALA A 22 -29.39 1.46 2.11
N GLN A 23 -30.41 0.91 2.80
CA GLN A 23 -30.53 0.97 4.25
C GLN A 23 -29.31 0.41 5.01
N PRO A 24 -28.78 -0.79 4.71
CA PRO A 24 -27.57 -1.30 5.34
C PRO A 24 -26.36 -0.36 5.23
N TYR A 25 -26.14 0.25 4.06
CA TYR A 25 -25.06 1.24 3.90
C TYR A 25 -25.32 2.47 4.77
N LYS A 26 -26.55 2.98 4.80
CA LYS A 26 -26.91 4.12 5.65
C LYS A 26 -26.57 3.87 7.11
N TRP A 27 -27.05 2.76 7.67
CA TRP A 27 -26.87 2.40 9.07
C TRP A 27 -25.42 2.08 9.41
N ARG A 28 -24.69 1.40 8.52
CA ARG A 28 -23.25 1.16 8.67
C ARG A 28 -22.46 2.47 8.67
N GLY A 29 -22.83 3.40 7.80
CA GLY A 29 -22.23 4.74 7.71
C GLY A 29 -22.43 5.55 8.99
N PHE A 30 -23.65 5.58 9.53
CA PHE A 30 -23.93 6.20 10.83
C PHE A 30 -23.19 5.52 11.99
N ALA A 31 -23.14 4.19 12.03
CA ALA A 31 -22.40 3.47 13.06
C ALA A 31 -20.88 3.77 13.01
N ASN A 32 -20.31 3.82 11.80
CA ASN A 32 -18.92 4.23 11.58
C ASN A 32 -18.68 5.69 12.01
N LYS A 33 -19.62 6.60 11.71
CA LYS A 33 -19.58 8.00 12.16
C LYS A 33 -19.51 8.08 13.69
N MET A 34 -20.30 7.29 14.40
CA MET A 34 -20.35 7.29 15.88
C MET A 34 -19.04 6.85 16.54
N ILE A 35 -18.27 5.97 15.90
CA ILE A 35 -16.99 5.47 16.41
C ILE A 35 -15.78 6.23 15.85
N GLY A 36 -16.01 7.27 15.03
CA GLY A 36 -14.95 8.09 14.45
C GLY A 36 -14.24 7.46 13.25
N ASN A 37 -14.82 6.42 12.64
CA ASN A 37 -14.33 5.81 11.40
C ASN A 37 -14.79 6.63 10.18
N TRP A 38 -14.25 7.84 10.04
CA TRP A 38 -14.73 8.82 9.07
C TRP A 38 -14.61 8.38 7.60
N GLU A 39 -13.56 7.62 7.24
CA GLU A 39 -13.38 7.10 5.88
C GLU A 39 -14.52 6.13 5.50
N ASN A 40 -14.75 5.11 6.32
CA ASN A 40 -15.83 4.13 6.07
C ASN A 40 -17.21 4.80 6.17
N ALA A 41 -17.39 5.73 7.10
CA ALA A 41 -18.65 6.47 7.24
C ALA A 41 -18.99 7.24 5.96
N TYR A 42 -18.02 7.95 5.37
CA TYR A 42 -18.23 8.72 4.15
C TYR A 42 -18.62 7.81 2.98
N LEU A 43 -17.88 6.73 2.76
CA LEU A 43 -18.11 5.78 1.66
C LEU A 43 -19.49 5.12 1.76
N ASP A 44 -19.87 4.69 2.96
CA ASP A 44 -21.15 4.04 3.21
C ASP A 44 -22.33 5.01 3.02
N LEU A 45 -22.24 6.24 3.54
CA LEU A 45 -23.29 7.23 3.36
C LEU A 45 -23.44 7.66 1.90
N GLN A 46 -22.32 7.81 1.18
CA GLN A 46 -22.32 8.07 -0.28
C GLN A 46 -22.97 6.93 -1.06
N ALA A 47 -22.64 5.67 -0.73
CA ALA A 47 -23.25 4.50 -1.36
C ALA A 47 -24.77 4.45 -1.10
N SER A 48 -25.19 4.73 0.14
CA SER A 48 -26.61 4.84 0.47
C SER A 48 -27.31 5.90 -0.39
N LEU A 49 -26.77 7.12 -0.46
CA LEU A 49 -27.38 8.22 -1.23
C LEU A 49 -27.47 7.94 -2.73
N LYS A 50 -26.55 7.14 -3.27
CA LYS A 50 -26.57 6.71 -4.67
C LYS A 50 -27.69 5.69 -4.94
N LEU A 51 -28.00 4.84 -3.97
CA LEU A 51 -29.05 3.82 -4.06
C LEU A 51 -30.44 4.39 -3.75
N ASP A 52 -30.54 5.15 -2.67
CA ASP A 52 -31.76 5.83 -2.23
C ASP A 52 -31.38 7.11 -1.49
N TYR A 53 -31.76 8.25 -2.09
CA TYR A 53 -31.44 9.55 -1.53
C TYR A 53 -32.29 9.83 -0.29
N THR A 54 -31.64 10.17 0.82
CA THR A 54 -32.33 10.59 2.03
C THR A 54 -31.62 11.80 2.66
N ASP A 55 -32.40 12.78 3.11
CA ASP A 55 -31.87 14.03 3.67
C ASP A 55 -30.95 13.78 4.88
N ASP A 56 -31.29 12.80 5.73
CA ASP A 56 -30.49 12.43 6.90
C ASP A 56 -29.09 11.92 6.52
N ALA A 57 -28.99 11.09 5.47
CA ALA A 57 -27.72 10.61 4.96
C ALA A 57 -26.92 11.75 4.29
N TYR A 58 -27.60 12.66 3.60
CA TYR A 58 -26.97 13.80 2.95
C TYR A 58 -26.37 14.79 3.96
N GLU A 59 -27.09 15.12 5.02
CA GLU A 59 -26.55 15.95 6.11
C GLU A 59 -25.38 15.25 6.82
N ALA A 60 -25.48 13.94 7.04
CA ALA A 60 -24.38 13.17 7.61
C ALA A 60 -23.12 13.18 6.73
N VAL A 61 -23.27 13.13 5.40
CA VAL A 61 -22.14 13.30 4.47
C VAL A 61 -21.45 14.64 4.65
N LYS A 62 -22.19 15.75 4.72
CA LYS A 62 -21.61 17.09 4.90
C LYS A 62 -20.76 17.19 6.17
N GLU A 63 -21.20 16.54 7.24
CA GLU A 63 -20.43 16.51 8.50
C GLU A 63 -19.16 15.65 8.42
N VAL A 64 -19.23 14.54 7.68
CA VAL A 64 -18.14 13.55 7.61
C VAL A 64 -17.09 13.92 6.57
N GLU A 65 -17.51 14.53 5.45
CA GLU A 65 -16.66 14.89 4.30
C GLU A 65 -15.37 15.64 4.68
N PRO A 66 -15.38 16.75 5.44
CA PRO A 66 -14.15 17.45 5.77
C PRO A 66 -13.19 16.60 6.62
N LYS A 67 -13.73 15.73 7.48
CA LYS A 67 -12.93 14.83 8.33
C LYS A 67 -12.31 13.71 7.50
N HIS A 68 -13.11 13.11 6.62
CA HIS A 68 -12.66 12.12 5.65
C HIS A 68 -11.53 12.67 4.78
N LYS A 69 -11.73 13.86 4.17
CA LYS A 69 -10.75 14.50 3.29
C LYS A 69 -9.40 14.72 3.98
N ARG A 70 -9.42 15.26 5.19
CA ARG A 70 -8.18 15.50 5.97
C ARG A 70 -7.41 14.21 6.26
N ILE A 71 -8.12 13.12 6.59
CA ILE A 71 -7.51 11.81 6.87
C ILE A 71 -6.96 11.21 5.57
N PHE A 72 -7.75 11.22 4.51
CA PHE A 72 -7.37 10.70 3.21
C PHE A 72 -6.12 11.40 2.66
N GLU A 73 -6.07 12.74 2.68
CA GLU A 73 -4.92 13.53 2.24
C GLU A 73 -3.66 13.22 3.07
N HIS A 74 -3.81 13.07 4.39
CA HIS A 74 -2.70 12.70 5.26
C HIS A 74 -2.17 11.30 4.94
N ASN A 75 -3.07 10.32 4.82
CA ASN A 75 -2.75 8.93 4.52
C ASN A 75 -2.04 8.83 3.16
N MET A 76 -2.58 9.49 2.13
CA MET A 76 -1.98 9.52 0.80
C MET A 76 -0.57 10.12 0.83
N LYS A 77 -0.39 11.27 1.47
CA LYS A 77 0.94 11.90 1.61
C LYS A 77 1.93 10.98 2.31
N TYR A 78 1.51 10.31 3.38
CA TYR A 78 2.35 9.38 4.11
C TYR A 78 2.72 8.15 3.27
N MET A 79 1.76 7.57 2.55
CA MET A 79 1.98 6.42 1.68
C MET A 79 2.94 6.76 0.53
N HIS A 80 2.78 7.92 -0.12
CA HIS A 80 3.70 8.38 -1.15
C HIS A 80 5.13 8.53 -0.63
N LYS A 81 5.30 9.21 0.52
CA LYS A 81 6.62 9.38 1.13
C LYS A 81 7.26 8.04 1.50
N ARG A 82 6.46 7.09 1.98
CA ARG A 82 6.93 5.72 2.29
C ARG A 82 7.33 4.97 1.01
N GLN A 83 6.52 5.05 -0.04
CA GLN A 83 6.79 4.38 -1.31
C GLN A 83 8.05 4.93 -1.98
N GLU A 84 8.23 6.25 -2.01
CA GLU A 84 9.45 6.87 -2.55
C GLU A 84 10.71 6.42 -1.81
N LYS A 85 10.63 6.28 -0.49
CA LYS A 85 11.75 5.76 0.32
C LYS A 85 12.07 4.32 -0.06
N LEU A 86 11.06 3.46 -0.17
CA LEU A 86 11.23 2.06 -0.57
C LEU A 86 11.80 1.95 -1.99
N ASP A 87 11.33 2.77 -2.92
CA ASP A 87 11.82 2.79 -4.30
C ASP A 87 13.26 3.28 -4.38
N ARG A 88 13.63 4.29 -3.58
CA ARG A 88 15.02 4.77 -3.47
C ARG A 88 15.92 3.68 -2.92
N GLU A 89 15.54 3.05 -1.81
CA GLU A 89 16.30 1.94 -1.22
C GLU A 89 16.44 0.77 -2.20
N LYS A 90 15.38 0.41 -2.93
CA LYS A 90 15.41 -0.64 -3.96
C LYS A 90 16.37 -0.28 -5.10
N ARG A 91 16.32 0.96 -5.61
CA ARG A 91 17.23 1.44 -6.66
C ARG A 91 18.69 1.40 -6.20
N GLU A 92 18.97 1.82 -4.98
CA GLU A 92 20.33 1.77 -4.41
C GLU A 92 20.84 0.34 -4.22
N ARG A 93 19.99 -0.59 -3.76
CA ARG A 93 20.34 -2.01 -3.65
C ARG A 93 20.67 -2.62 -5.01
N ILE A 94 19.84 -2.35 -6.02
CA ILE A 94 20.08 -2.83 -7.39
C ILE A 94 21.38 -2.25 -7.94
N ARG A 95 21.65 -0.95 -7.72
CA ARG A 95 22.91 -0.31 -8.13
C ARG A 95 24.12 -0.99 -7.48
N LYS A 96 24.10 -1.15 -6.15
CA LYS A 96 25.21 -1.80 -5.41
C LYS A 96 25.44 -3.24 -5.87
N ALA A 97 24.37 -4.01 -6.04
CA ALA A 97 24.48 -5.39 -6.53
C ALA A 97 25.04 -5.46 -7.95
N ARG A 98 24.69 -4.51 -8.83
CA ARG A 98 25.26 -4.42 -10.18
C ARG A 98 26.75 -4.06 -10.14
N GLU A 99 27.11 -3.06 -9.35
CA GLU A 99 28.52 -2.66 -9.17
C GLU A 99 29.37 -3.79 -8.57
N GLU A 100 28.83 -4.57 -7.64
CA GLU A 100 29.51 -5.72 -7.04
C GLU A 100 29.70 -6.87 -8.04
N ARG A 101 28.66 -7.19 -8.82
CA ARG A 101 28.75 -8.19 -9.91
C ARG A 101 29.81 -7.79 -10.95
N GLU A 102 29.80 -6.52 -11.37
CA GLU A 102 30.79 -6.02 -12.34
C GLU A 102 32.22 -6.04 -11.78
N ARG A 103 32.42 -5.76 -10.47
CA ARG A 103 33.74 -5.89 -9.84
C ARG A 103 34.20 -7.33 -9.77
N ALA A 104 33.32 -8.25 -9.38
CA ALA A 104 33.65 -9.67 -9.32
C ALA A 104 34.02 -10.22 -10.70
N GLU A 105 33.29 -9.85 -11.76
CA GLU A 105 33.61 -10.19 -13.16
C GLU A 105 35.00 -9.68 -13.55
N LYS A 106 35.31 -8.40 -13.29
CA LYS A 106 36.64 -7.83 -13.56
C LYS A 106 37.78 -8.46 -12.76
N GLU A 107 37.50 -8.98 -11.57
CA GLU A 107 38.49 -9.68 -10.75
C GLU A 107 38.77 -11.08 -11.31
N THR A 108 37.74 -11.77 -11.82
CA THR A 108 37.89 -13.07 -12.50
C THR A 108 38.53 -12.95 -13.90
N GLU A 109 38.38 -11.81 -14.58
CA GLU A 109 38.99 -11.56 -15.90
C GLU A 109 40.46 -11.13 -15.84
N LYS A 110 41.03 -10.82 -14.66
CA LYS A 110 42.47 -10.58 -14.55
C LYS A 110 43.20 -11.91 -14.82
N PRO A 111 43.98 -12.02 -15.92
CA PRO A 111 44.64 -13.27 -16.25
C PRO A 111 45.68 -13.59 -15.19
N ASP A 112 45.69 -14.85 -14.74
CA ASP A 112 46.78 -15.40 -13.92
C ASP A 112 48.11 -15.04 -14.59
N PHE A 113 48.91 -14.27 -13.85
CA PHE A 113 50.27 -13.86 -14.17
C PHE A 113 51.06 -15.02 -14.80
N GLU A 114 51.53 -14.85 -16.04
CA GLU A 114 52.38 -15.82 -16.75
C GLU A 114 53.56 -16.25 -15.87
N MET A 115 53.59 -17.52 -15.48
CA MET A 115 54.76 -18.09 -14.81
C MET A 115 55.91 -18.17 -15.82
N PRO A 116 57.10 -17.60 -15.54
CA PRO A 116 58.23 -17.70 -16.45
C PRO A 116 58.67 -19.16 -16.52
N ASN A 117 58.49 -19.76 -17.70
CA ASN A 117 58.95 -21.11 -18.04
C ASN A 117 60.49 -21.12 -18.08
N ASN A 118 61.11 -21.31 -16.93
CA ASN A 118 62.55 -21.38 -16.78
C ASN A 118 62.98 -22.85 -16.75
N GLY A 119 63.52 -23.33 -17.86
CA GLY A 119 64.31 -24.56 -17.87
C GLY A 119 64.03 -25.48 -19.04
N ASN A 120 64.81 -25.35 -20.11
CA ASN A 120 65.39 -26.56 -20.65
C ASN A 120 66.87 -26.37 -20.95
N ILE A 121 67.66 -27.03 -20.11
CA ILE A 121 69.10 -27.01 -20.05
C ILE A 121 69.65 -27.79 -21.24
N SER A 122 70.59 -27.16 -21.93
CA SER A 122 71.45 -27.75 -22.94
C SER A 122 72.04 -29.08 -22.46
N ARG A 123 71.78 -30.18 -23.19
CA ARG A 123 72.57 -31.41 -23.10
C ARG A 123 73.32 -31.60 -24.40
N HIS A 124 74.61 -31.30 -24.34
CA HIS A 124 75.61 -31.81 -25.28
C HIS A 124 75.73 -33.33 -25.12
N GLY A 125 75.81 -34.04 -26.24
CA GLY A 125 76.13 -35.47 -26.36
C GLY A 125 76.44 -35.78 -27.80
#